data_AF-A0A1M5Q5B4-F1
#
_entry.id   AF-A0A1M5Q5B4-F1
#
_cell.length_a   1.000
_cell.length_b   1.000
_cell.length_c   1.000
_cell.angle_alpha   90.00
_cell.angle_beta   90.00
_cell.angle_gamma   90.00
#
_symmetry.space_group_name_H-M   'P 1'
#
loop_
_entity.id
_entity.type
_entity.pdbx_description
1 polymer ?
#
loop_
_entity_poly.entity_id
_entity_poly.type
_entity_poly.pdbx_seq_one_letter_code
_entity_poly.pdbx_strand_id
1 'polypeptide(L)'
;MPNQILSYVAFVSSFVLIMLVVGTINHPNMNYSEHVLKESQKSARYMLLLETFIIVSLWTLGASEQYTCFMSWGIILCALCDVVAKITKQEVVR
;
A
#
# COMPACT_ATOMS: atom_id res chain seq x y z
N MET A 1 -6.46 6.05 -25.56
CA MET A 1 -5.12 5.97 -24.95
C MET A 1 -4.97 6.82 -23.69
N PRO A 2 -5.21 8.15 -23.66
CA PRO A 2 -5.05 8.95 -22.43
C PRO A 2 -6.03 8.55 -21.31
N ASN A 3 -7.28 8.20 -21.64
CA ASN A 3 -8.28 7.81 -20.65
C ASN A 3 -7.92 6.51 -19.91
N GLN A 4 -7.19 5.58 -20.55
CA GLN A 4 -6.80 4.31 -19.93
C GLN A 4 -5.68 4.53 -18.91
N ILE A 5 -4.66 5.32 -19.26
CA ILE A 5 -3.59 5.71 -18.33
C ILE A 5 -4.17 6.48 -17.15
N LEU A 6 -5.08 7.43 -17.41
CA LEU A 6 -5.76 8.17 -16.34
C LEU A 6 -6.54 7.24 -15.41
N SER A 7 -7.29 6.28 -15.97
CA SER A 7 -8.03 5.29 -15.17
C SER A 7 -7.12 4.39 -14.33
N TYR A 8 -5.97 3.98 -14.89
CA TYR A 8 -4.98 3.17 -14.19
C TYR A 8 -4.34 3.93 -13.01
N VAL A 9 -3.88 5.16 -13.26
CA VAL A 9 -3.29 6.01 -12.23
C VAL A 9 -4.31 6.30 -11.12
N ALA A 10 -5.56 6.62 -11.49
CA ALA A 10 -6.64 6.83 -10.54
C ALA A 10 -6.88 5.57 -9.68
N PHE A 11 -6.93 4.39 -10.31
CA PHE A 11 -7.11 3.13 -9.62
C PHE A 11 -5.98 2.86 -8.61
N VAL A 12 -4.72 2.90 -9.02
CA VAL A 12 -3.57 2.67 -8.12
C VAL A 12 -3.54 3.71 -6.99
N SER A 13 -3.80 4.99 -7.30
CA SER A 13 -3.83 6.05 -6.29
C SER A 13 -4.89 5.82 -5.21
N SER A 14 -6.03 5.20 -5.55
CA SER A 14 -7.06 4.87 -4.56
C SER A 14 -6.57 3.86 -3.51
N PHE A 15 -5.77 2.87 -3.90
CA PHE A 15 -5.18 1.90 -2.96
C PHE A 15 -4.05 2.50 -2.13
N VAL A 16 -3.26 3.40 -2.72
CA VAL A 16 -2.27 4.18 -1.96
C VAL A 16 -2.96 5.00 -0.86
N LEU A 17 -4.07 5.66 -1.16
CA LEU A 17 -4.85 6.40 -0.17
C LEU A 17 -5.41 5.48 0.93
N ILE A 18 -5.91 4.30 0.56
CA ILE A 18 -6.37 3.29 1.54
C ILE A 18 -5.23 2.93 2.50
N MET A 19 -4.03 2.66 2.00
CA MET A 19 -2.86 2.33 2.83
C MET A 19 -2.43 3.47 3.75
N LEU A 20 -2.52 4.72 3.29
CA LEU A 20 -2.21 5.88 4.13
C LEU A 20 -3.15 6.00 5.33
N VAL A 21 -4.43 5.67 5.13
CA VAL A 21 -5.48 5.73 6.15
C VAL A 21 -5.46 4.50 7.06
N VAL A 22 -5.43 3.30 6.50
CA VAL A 22 -5.51 2.03 7.25
C VAL A 22 -4.21 1.78 8.02
N GLY A 23 -3.06 1.93 7.34
CA GLY A 23 -1.75 1.58 7.88
C GLY A 23 -1.65 0.11 8.32
N THR A 24 -0.56 -0.24 8.99
CA THR A 24 -0.36 -1.60 9.52
C THR A 24 -1.37 -1.95 10.60
N ILE A 25 -1.88 -3.18 10.55
CA ILE A 25 -2.84 -3.72 11.53
C ILE A 25 -2.13 -4.63 12.52
N ASN A 26 -2.50 -4.51 13.79
CA ASN A 26 -2.01 -5.40 14.83
C ASN A 26 -2.79 -6.72 14.82
N HIS A 27 -2.26 -7.74 14.16
CA HIS A 27 -2.84 -9.08 14.15
C HIS A 27 -2.75 -9.74 15.54
N PRO A 28 -3.70 -10.61 15.97
CA PRO A 28 -3.71 -11.19 17.32
C PRO A 28 -2.45 -12.01 17.63
N ASN A 29 -1.86 -12.63 16.61
CA ASN A 29 -0.61 -13.38 16.72
C ASN A 29 0.64 -12.49 16.78
N MET A 30 0.57 -11.26 16.26
CA MET A 30 1.70 -10.30 16.29
C MET A 30 1.84 -9.67 17.68
N ASN A 31 0.70 -9.38 18.32
CA ASN A 31 0.60 -8.86 19.69
C ASN A 31 1.55 -7.67 19.94
N TYR A 32 1.53 -6.68 19.04
CA TYR A 32 2.31 -5.45 19.22
C TYR A 32 1.81 -4.66 20.43
N SER A 33 2.76 -4.01 21.12
CA SER A 33 2.45 -2.92 22.03
C SER A 33 2.08 -1.66 21.22
N GLU A 34 1.32 -0.73 21.81
CA GLU A 34 0.87 0.49 21.11
C GLU A 34 2.04 1.29 20.49
N HIS A 35 3.18 1.36 21.18
CA HIS A 35 4.36 2.04 20.68
C HIS A 35 4.93 1.38 19.42
N VAL A 36 5.07 0.06 19.43
CA VAL A 36 5.58 -0.71 18.29
C VAL A 36 4.61 -0.64 17.10
N LEU A 37 3.30 -0.67 17.37
CA LEU A 37 2.28 -0.52 16.33
C LEU A 37 2.38 0.85 15.66
N LYS A 38 2.51 1.94 16.40
CA LYS A 38 2.66 3.30 15.85
C LYS A 38 3.92 3.44 15.00
N GLU A 39 5.05 2.92 15.47
CA GLU A 39 6.30 2.92 14.68
C GLU A 39 6.18 2.06 13.42
N SER A 40 5.52 0.91 13.50
CA SER A 40 5.24 0.05 12.34
C SER A 40 4.34 0.76 11.31
N GLN A 41 3.28 1.44 11.76
CA GLN A 41 2.41 2.24 10.89
C GLN A 41 3.17 3.38 10.19
N LYS A 42 4.09 4.03 10.91
CA LYS A 42 4.96 5.06 10.34
C LYS A 42 5.92 4.46 9.30
N SER A 43 6.52 3.32 9.61
CA SER A 43 7.40 2.58 8.69
C SER A 43 6.67 2.16 7.41
N ALA A 44 5.46 1.62 7.53
CA ALA A 44 4.63 1.22 6.39
C ALA A 44 4.34 2.40 5.45
N ARG A 45 4.08 3.59 6.00
CA ARG A 45 3.89 4.81 5.20
C ARG A 45 5.17 5.24 4.47
N TYR A 46 6.34 5.15 5.11
CA TYR A 46 7.60 5.42 4.42
C TYR A 46 7.89 4.39 3.32
N MET A 47 7.59 3.12 3.56
CA MET A 47 7.73 2.06 2.54
C MET A 47 6.84 2.36 1.33
N LEU A 48 5.57 2.72 1.55
CA LEU A 48 4.64 3.10 0.49
C LEU A 48 5.12 4.31 -0.33
N LEU A 49 5.68 5.33 0.35
CA LEU A 49 6.25 6.49 -0.33
C LEU A 49 7.44 6.10 -1.22
N LEU A 50 8.31 5.21 -0.71
CA LEU A 50 9.46 4.71 -1.46
C LEU A 50 9.04 3.88 -2.69
N GLU A 51 8.08 2.96 -2.53
CA GLU A 51 7.54 2.18 -3.64
C GLU A 51 6.90 3.07 -4.71
N THR A 52 6.09 4.05 -4.28
CA THR A 52 5.47 5.01 -5.20
C THR A 52 6.53 5.82 -5.94
N PHE A 53 7.59 6.26 -5.25
CA PHE A 53 8.71 6.98 -5.86
C PHE A 53 9.45 6.13 -6.90
N ILE A 54 9.68 4.85 -6.61
CA ILE A 54 10.32 3.91 -7.55
C ILE A 54 9.44 3.71 -8.80
N ILE A 55 8.13 3.52 -8.64
CA ILE A 55 7.20 3.36 -9.76
C ILE A 55 7.21 4.60 -10.66
N VAL A 56 7.13 5.80 -10.08
CA VAL A 56 7.18 7.07 -10.82
C VAL A 56 8.53 7.22 -11.54
N SER A 57 9.63 6.91 -10.87
CA SER A 57 10.98 7.01 -11.46
C SER A 57 11.16 6.04 -12.64
N LEU A 58 10.66 4.81 -12.52
CA LEU A 58 10.73 3.83 -13.61
C LEU A 58 9.84 4.23 -14.78
N TRP A 59 8.68 4.85 -14.50
CA TRP A 59 7.82 5.37 -15.55
C TRP A 59 8.47 6.53 -16.31
N THR A 60 9.12 7.47 -15.61
CA THR A 60 9.84 8.60 -16.27
C THR A 60 11.06 8.15 -17.07
N LEU A 61 11.70 7.05 -16.65
CA LEU A 61 12.81 6.43 -17.39
C LEU A 61 12.35 5.60 -18.60
N GLY A 62 11.04 5.48 -18.84
CA GLY A 62 10.49 4.73 -19.96
C GLY A 62 10.60 3.21 -19.79
N ALA A 63 10.60 2.71 -18.54
CA ALA A 63 10.53 1.28 -18.29
C ALA A 63 9.26 0.66 -18.89
N SER A 64 9.32 -0.62 -19.27
CA SER A 64 8.17 -1.33 -19.83
C SER A 64 6.98 -1.29 -18.87
N GLU A 65 5.79 -1.05 -19.44
CA GLU A 65 4.51 -0.98 -18.70
C GLU A 65 4.26 -2.24 -17.86
N GLN A 66 4.78 -3.40 -18.30
CA GLN A 66 4.65 -4.66 -17.57
C GLN A 66 5.29 -4.56 -16.18
N TYR A 67 6.48 -3.95 -16.06
CA TYR A 67 7.15 -3.80 -14.77
C TYR A 67 6.38 -2.88 -13.84
N THR A 68 5.96 -1.70 -14.32
CA THR A 68 5.17 -0.75 -13.52
C THR A 68 3.83 -1.32 -13.09
N CYS A 69 3.20 -2.13 -13.95
CA CYS A 69 1.98 -2.88 -13.61
C CYS A 69 2.25 -3.89 -12.49
N PHE A 70 3.27 -4.75 -12.61
CA PHE A 70 3.59 -5.75 -11.60
C PHE A 70 3.91 -5.12 -10.23
N MET A 71 4.66 -4.01 -10.20
CA MET A 71 4.92 -3.29 -8.94
C MET A 71 3.64 -2.69 -8.34
N SER A 72 2.76 -2.14 -9.17
CA SER A 72 1.49 -1.57 -8.70
C SER A 72 0.54 -2.64 -8.15
N TRP A 73 0.57 -3.86 -8.71
CA TRP A 73 -0.13 -5.01 -8.13
C TRP A 73 0.35 -5.33 -6.70
N GLY A 74 1.63 -5.14 -6.40
CA GLY A 74 2.15 -5.26 -5.04
C GLY A 74 1.43 -4.33 -4.06
N ILE A 75 1.33 -3.03 -4.38
CA ILE A 75 0.63 -2.04 -3.56
C ILE A 75 -0.85 -2.41 -3.38
N ILE A 76 -1.51 -2.80 -4.47
CA ILE A 76 -2.94 -3.20 -4.45
C ILE A 76 -3.14 -4.41 -3.54
N LEU A 77 -2.30 -5.44 -3.66
CA LEU A 77 -2.39 -6.65 -2.84
C LEU A 77 -2.13 -6.35 -1.37
N CYS A 78 -1.13 -5.52 -1.05
CA CYS A 78 -0.86 -5.09 0.33
C CYS A 78 -2.10 -4.40 0.95
N ALA A 79 -2.69 -3.45 0.22
CA ALA A 79 -3.90 -2.75 0.66
C ALA A 79 -5.10 -3.69 0.86
N LEU A 80 -5.30 -4.65 -0.04
CA LEU A 80 -6.37 -5.63 0.09
C LEU A 80 -6.19 -6.53 1.31
N CYS A 81 -4.96 -7.00 1.57
CA CYS A 81 -4.65 -7.82 2.75
C CYS A 81 -4.96 -7.08 4.05
N ASP A 82 -4.55 -5.81 4.17
CA ASP A 82 -4.85 -5.00 5.35
C ASP A 82 -6.35 -4.75 5.51
N VAL A 83 -7.07 -4.44 4.42
CA VAL A 83 -8.53 -4.30 4.47
C VAL A 83 -9.21 -5.59 4.92
N VAL A 84 -8.78 -6.75 4.41
CA VAL A 84 -9.31 -8.07 4.82
C VAL A 84 -9.05 -8.31 6.30
N ALA A 85 -7.85 -8.01 6.81
CA ALA A 85 -7.54 -8.13 8.23
C ALA A 85 -8.47 -7.26 9.10
N LYS A 86 -8.78 -6.04 8.65
CA LYS A 86 -9.77 -5.17 9.32
C LYS A 86 -11.18 -5.76 9.30
N ILE A 87 -11.67 -6.21 8.15
CA ILE A 87 -13.03 -6.77 8.00
C ILE A 87 -13.21 -8.04 8.84
N THR A 88 -12.17 -8.87 8.90
CA THR A 88 -12.13 -10.10 9.73
C THR A 88 -11.89 -9.82 11.22
N LYS A 89 -11.84 -8.54 11.62
CA LYS A 89 -11.63 -8.09 13.01
C LYS A 89 -10.35 -8.66 13.62
N GLN A 90 -9.30 -8.76 12.82
CA GLN A 90 -7.97 -9.16 13.28
C GLN A 90 -7.24 -8.02 13.99
N GLU A 91 -7.77 -6.79 14.02
CA GLU A 91 -7.17 -5.68 14.76
C GLU A 91 -7.34 -5.87 16.28
N VAL A 92 -6.22 -6.05 16.98
CA VAL A 92 -6.19 -6.11 18.45
C VAL A 92 -5.56 -4.83 18.99
N VAL A 93 -6.35 -4.04 19.71
CA VAL A 93 -5.87 -2.86 20.46
C VAL A 93 -5.71 -3.26 21.92
N ARG A 94 -4.54 -3.01 22.50
CA ARG A 94 -4.17 -3.46 23.84
C ARG A 94 -3.46 -2.39 24.62
#